data_AF-A0A2L2Z671-F1
#
_entry.id   AF-A0A2L2Z671-F1
#
_cell.length_a   1.000
_cell.length_b   1.000
_cell.length_c   1.000
_cell.angle_alpha   90.00
_cell.angle_beta   90.00
_cell.angle_gamma   90.00
#
_symmetry.space_group_name_H-M   'P 1'
#
loop_
_entity.id
_entity.type
_entity.pdbx_description
1 polymer ?
#
loop_
_entity_poly.entity_id
_entity_poly.type
_entity_poly.pdbx_seq_one_letter_code
_entity_poly.pdbx_strand_id
1 'polypeptide(L)' 'IAGEYDADRYAIAGNHYRWTNARVPYVIDSSLSNAHGVIQQGMNDYHMHTCVRFVP' A
#
# COMPACT_ATOMS: atom_id res chain seq x y z
N ILE A 1 -8.50 -6.37 -26.56
CA ILE A 1 -9.22 -5.29 -25.85
C ILE A 1 -9.70 -5.91 -24.55
N ALA A 2 -9.08 -5.55 -23.41
CA ALA A 2 -9.51 -6.08 -22.11
C ALA A 2 -10.86 -5.44 -21.80
N GLY A 3 -11.87 -6.28 -21.54
CA GLY A 3 -13.25 -5.88 -21.32
C GLY A 3 -13.42 -5.01 -20.07
N GLU A 4 -14.35 -4.08 -20.17
CA GLU A 4 -14.60 -2.94 -19.29
C GLU A 4 -15.34 -3.31 -17.97
N TYR A 5 -15.52 -4.60 -17.63
CA TYR A 5 -16.52 -5.00 -16.61
C TYR A 5 -16.11 -6.13 -15.63
N ASP A 6 -14.82 -6.31 -15.32
CA ASP A 6 -14.35 -7.17 -14.21
C ASP A 6 -13.73 -6.37 -13.04
N ALA A 7 -14.06 -5.07 -12.95
CA ALA A 7 -13.41 -4.12 -12.06
C ALA A 7 -13.94 -4.12 -10.60
N ASP A 8 -15.03 -4.81 -10.29
CA ASP A 8 -15.81 -4.44 -9.10
C ASP A 8 -15.51 -5.22 -7.80
N ARG A 9 -14.59 -6.21 -7.80
CA ARG A 9 -14.25 -6.97 -6.55
C ARG A 9 -12.79 -7.36 -6.34
N TYR A 10 -11.87 -6.97 -7.23
CA TYR A 10 -10.47 -7.42 -7.20
C TYR A 10 -9.46 -6.26 -7.30
N ALA A 11 -8.17 -6.59 -7.35
CA ALA A 11 -7.12 -5.60 -7.50
C ALA A 11 -7.32 -4.75 -8.77
N ILE A 12 -7.12 -3.43 -8.66
CA ILE A 12 -7.18 -2.51 -9.80
C ILE A 12 -6.11 -2.93 -10.82
N ALA A 13 -6.55 -3.34 -12.00
CA ALA A 13 -5.66 -3.93 -13.01
C ALA A 13 -4.70 -2.91 -13.63
N GLY A 14 -5.12 -1.65 -13.78
CA GLY A 14 -4.37 -0.59 -14.45
C GLY A 14 -3.04 -0.26 -13.76
N ASN A 15 -1.94 -0.28 -14.52
CA ASN A 15 -0.60 -0.01 -14.00
C ASN A 15 -0.43 1.44 -13.50
N HIS A 16 -1.17 2.39 -14.08
CA HIS A 16 -1.10 3.80 -13.69
C HIS A 16 -1.69 4.10 -12.31
N TYR A 17 -2.41 3.15 -11.71
CA TYR A 17 -2.90 3.26 -10.33
C TYR A 17 -1.92 2.69 -9.29
N ARG A 18 -0.74 2.20 -9.73
CA ARG A 18 0.22 1.53 -8.85
C ARG A 18 1.33 2.48 -8.41
N TRP A 19 1.79 2.30 -7.19
CA TRP A 19 3.00 2.93 -6.68
C TRP A 19 4.23 2.48 -7.47
N THR A 20 5.01 3.44 -7.97
CA THR A 20 6.23 3.14 -8.75
C THR A 20 7.22 2.34 -7.90
N ASN A 21 7.77 1.27 -8.47
CA ASN A 21 8.71 0.36 -7.80
C ASN A 21 8.18 -0.26 -6.50
N ALA A 22 6.85 -0.35 -6.34
CA ALA A 22 6.20 -0.80 -5.11
C ALA A 22 6.61 0.00 -3.85
N ARG A 23 7.03 1.27 -4.02
CA ARG A 23 7.42 2.16 -2.93
C ARG A 23 6.28 3.12 -2.61
N VAL A 24 5.77 3.07 -1.38
CA VAL A 24 4.67 3.89 -0.89
C VAL A 24 5.24 4.98 0.02
N PRO A 25 5.29 6.25 -0.43
CA PRO A 25 5.65 7.38 0.42
C PRO A 25 4.61 7.59 1.52
N TYR A 26 5.02 7.89 2.74
CA TYR A 26 4.10 8.11 3.85
C TYR A 26 4.57 9.18 4.84
N VAL A 27 3.61 9.77 5.55
CA VAL A 27 3.83 10.54 6.77
C VAL A 27 2.84 10.01 7.80
N ILE A 28 3.32 9.72 9.02
CA ILE A 28 2.43 9.42 10.15
C ILE A 28 2.21 10.73 10.90
N ASP A 29 0.99 11.22 10.86
CA ASP A 29 0.61 12.45 11.56
C ASP A 29 0.71 12.27 13.08
N SER A 30 1.03 13.35 13.79
CA SER A 30 1.24 13.34 15.25
C SER A 30 -0.02 12.94 16.02
N SER A 31 -1.21 13.15 15.44
CA SER A 31 -2.49 12.69 16.00
C SER A 31 -2.57 11.16 16.17
N LEU A 32 -1.74 10.40 15.46
CA LEU A 32 -1.68 8.94 15.51
C LEU A 32 -0.54 8.39 16.39
N SER A 33 0.06 9.22 17.23
CA SER A 33 1.17 8.83 18.12
C SER A 33 0.88 7.58 18.96
N ASN A 34 -0.36 7.42 19.45
CA ASN A 34 -0.78 6.24 20.22
C ASN A 34 -0.92 4.96 19.37
N ALA A 35 -1.06 5.08 18.05
CA ALA A 35 -1.19 3.98 17.10
C ALA A 35 0.10 3.69 16.32
N HIS A 36 1.17 4.47 16.54
CA HIS A 36 2.41 4.36 15.79
C HIS A 36 2.98 2.93 15.78
N GLY A 37 2.97 2.24 16.92
CA GLY A 37 3.47 0.87 17.04
C GLY A 37 2.70 -0.14 16.16
N VAL A 38 1.36 -0.08 16.15
CA VAL A 38 0.55 -1.01 15.35
C VAL A 38 0.65 -0.71 13.85
N ILE A 39 0.79 0.58 13.48
CA ILE A 39 1.03 0.99 12.10
C ILE A 39 2.36 0.41 11.61
N GLN A 40 3.43 0.56 12.39
CA GLN A 40 4.75 0.01 12.06
C GLN A 40 4.73 -1.52 11.95
N GLN A 41 4.03 -2.20 12.86
CA GLN A 41 3.88 -3.65 12.79
C GLN A 41 3.20 -4.08 11.49
N GLY A 42 2.09 -3.44 11.12
CA GLY A 42 1.43 -3.73 9.84
C GLY A 42 2.31 -3.46 8.63
N MET A 43 3.07 -2.36 8.63
CA MET A 43 4.04 -2.08 7.55
C MET A 43 5.14 -3.15 7.46
N ASN A 44 5.63 -3.66 8.60
CA ASN A 44 6.62 -4.73 8.64
C ASN A 44 6.08 -6.05 8.10
N ASP A 45 4.81 -6.38 8.36
CA ASP A 45 4.17 -7.57 7.78
C ASP A 45 4.18 -7.53 6.24
N TYR A 46 3.91 -6.36 5.65
CA TYR A 46 4.09 -6.18 4.20
C TYR A 46 5.53 -6.35 3.75
N HIS A 47 6.51 -5.88 4.54
CA HIS A 47 7.93 -6.01 4.18
C HIS A 47 8.39 -7.47 4.20
N MET A 48 7.87 -8.27 5.14
CA MET A 48 8.19 -9.69 5.29
C MET A 48 7.55 -10.55 4.20
N HIS A 49 6.32 -10.24 3.80
CA HIS A 49 5.53 -11.15 2.95
C HIS A 49 5.33 -10.65 1.51
N THR A 50 5.74 -9.43 1.20
CA THR A 50 5.58 -8.84 -0.14
C THR A 50 6.80 -8.02 -0.56
N CYS A 51 6.80 -7.53 -1.79
CA CYS A 51 7.80 -6.57 -2.28
C CYS A 51 7.46 -5.10 -1.96
N VAL A 52 6.30 -4.80 -1.36
CA VAL A 52 5.89 -3.42 -1.04
C VAL A 52 6.80 -2.84 0.03
N ARG A 53 7.25 -1.60 -0.17
CA ARG A 53 8.11 -0.86 0.78
C ARG A 53 7.49 0.48 1.13
N PHE A 54 7.23 0.69 2.41
CA PHE A 54 6.82 1.97 2.96
C PHE A 54 8.07 2.81 3.22
N VAL A 55 8.10 4.02 2.66
CA VAL A 55 9.29 4.88 2.67
C VAL A 55 8.92 6.28 3.19
N PRO A 56 9.65 6.82 4.18
CA PRO A 56 9.47 8.21 4.61
C PRO A 56 9.80 9.22 3.51
#